data_AF-A0A2K3LSE4-F1
#
_entry.id   AF-A0A2K3LSE4-F1
#
_cell.length_a   1.000
_cell.length_b   1.000
_cell.length_c   1.000
_cell.angle_alpha   90.00
_cell.angle_beta   90.00
_cell.angle_gamma   90.00
#
_symmetry.space_group_name_H-M   'P 1'
#
loop_
_entity.id
_entity.type
_entity.pdbx_description
1 polymer ?
#
loop_
_entity_poly.entity_id
_entity_poly.type
_entity_poly.pdbx_seq_one_letter_code
_entity_poly.pdbx_strand_id
1 'polypeptide(L)'
;MKMGIADLGCSSGPNALMVPNGLKDESERRLNKGKLYISKSTPNYVMEAYSQQFQNDFSCFLESRSLELIDGGRMVLTFMGRESMDPAAPYGGYHWELLAQALMTMVSE
;
A
#
# COMPACT_ATOMS: atom_id res chain seq x y z
N MET A 1 26.16 -17.13 14.89
CA MET A 1 25.31 -16.20 14.11
C MET A 1 24.20 -15.71 15.02
N LYS A 2 24.11 -14.41 15.31
CA LYS A 2 22.93 -13.84 16.00
C LYS A 2 21.91 -13.47 14.93
N MET A 3 20.87 -14.28 14.79
CA MET A 3 19.73 -13.98 13.92
C MET A 3 18.79 -13.07 14.71
N GLY A 4 18.69 -11.80 14.32
CA GLY A 4 17.63 -10.92 14.80
C GLY A 4 16.40 -11.17 13.94
N ILE A 5 15.35 -11.75 14.51
CA ILE A 5 14.04 -11.83 13.85
C ILE A 5 13.26 -10.62 14.36
N ALA A 6 13.08 -9.63 13.49
CA ALA A 6 12.13 -8.56 13.72
C ALA A 6 10.80 -8.98 13.09
N ASP A 7 9.79 -9.20 13.92
CA ASP A 7 8.42 -9.37 13.44
C ASP A 7 7.90 -7.99 13.00
N LEU A 8 7.61 -7.86 11.71
CA LEU A 8 7.11 -6.64 11.09
C LEU A 8 5.58 -6.58 11.17
N GLY A 9 4.92 -7.25 12.12
CA GLY A 9 3.45 -7.27 12.26
C GLY A 9 2.75 -5.90 12.23
N CYS A 10 3.48 -4.79 12.47
CA CYS A 10 2.98 -3.42 12.29
C CYS A 10 3.44 -2.74 10.98
N SER A 11 4.49 -3.24 10.32
CA SER A 11 5.05 -2.76 9.03
C SER A 11 4.59 -3.57 7.81
N SER A 12 3.93 -4.71 8.01
CA SER A 12 3.41 -5.60 6.95
C SER A 12 1.89 -5.55 6.81
N GLY A 13 1.21 -4.75 7.64
CA GLY A 13 -0.22 -4.47 7.47
C GLY A 13 -0.45 -3.37 6.42
N PRO A 14 -1.65 -3.26 5.84
CA PRO A 14 -2.02 -2.15 4.95
C PRO A 14 -1.92 -0.74 5.60
N ASN A 15 -1.60 -0.67 6.89
CA ASN A 15 -1.31 0.56 7.64
C ASN A 15 0.15 1.04 7.54
N ALA A 16 1.06 0.28 6.91
CA ALA A 16 2.46 0.67 6.75
C ALA A 16 2.69 1.65 5.59
N LEU A 17 1.74 1.73 4.66
CA LEU A 17 1.78 2.66 3.54
C LEU A 17 0.81 3.78 3.85
N MET A 18 1.34 5.00 3.94
CA MET A 18 0.46 6.15 4.08
C MET A 18 -0.47 6.23 2.87
N VAL A 19 -1.68 6.73 3.06
CA VAL A 19 -2.50 7.16 1.92
C VAL A 19 -1.66 8.16 1.11
N PRO A 20 -1.50 7.97 -0.21
CA PRO A 20 -0.69 8.87 -1.02
C PRO A 20 -1.11 10.32 -0.81
N ASN A 21 -0.14 11.19 -0.52
CA ASN A 21 -0.44 12.59 -0.21
C ASN A 21 -1.23 13.29 -1.33
N GLY A 22 -1.03 12.88 -2.60
CA GLY A 22 -1.78 13.37 -3.76
C GLY A 22 -3.26 13.00 -3.79
N LEU A 23 -3.73 12.14 -2.89
CA LEU A 23 -5.13 11.71 -2.73
C LEU A 23 -5.78 12.27 -1.46
N LYS A 24 -5.03 12.99 -0.61
CA LYS A 24 -5.52 13.63 0.62
C LYS A 24 -6.11 15.02 0.37
N ASP A 25 -5.90 15.58 -0.81
CA ASP A 25 -6.42 16.88 -1.17
C ASP A 25 -7.92 16.77 -1.51
N GLU A 26 -8.76 17.50 -0.78
CA GLU A 26 -10.22 17.51 -0.94
C GLU A 26 -10.68 18.20 -2.22
N SER A 27 -9.75 18.74 -3.03
CA SER A 27 -10.09 19.16 -4.38
C SER A 27 -10.62 17.94 -5.16
N GLU A 28 -11.91 17.94 -5.52
CA GLU A 28 -12.63 16.81 -6.17
C GLU A 28 -11.91 16.23 -7.40
N ARG A 29 -10.96 17.00 -7.96
CA ARG A 29 -10.20 16.70 -9.16
C ARG A 29 -9.21 15.54 -9.02
N ARG A 30 -8.85 15.13 -7.79
CA ARG A 30 -7.83 14.08 -7.54
C ARG A 30 -8.29 12.92 -6.64
N LEU A 31 -9.60 12.66 -6.57
CA LEU A 31 -10.15 11.59 -5.74
C LEU A 31 -10.38 10.28 -6.52
N ASN A 32 -10.11 9.14 -5.87
CA ASN A 32 -10.50 7.81 -6.34
C ASN A 32 -11.96 7.52 -5.96
N LYS A 33 -12.89 8.26 -6.56
CA LYS A 33 -14.30 8.33 -6.12
C LYS A 33 -14.95 6.94 -6.00
N GLY A 34 -15.58 6.67 -4.86
CA GLY A 34 -16.31 5.43 -4.59
C GLY A 34 -15.43 4.19 -4.46
N LYS A 35 -14.10 4.36 -4.33
CA LYS A 35 -13.12 3.28 -4.22
C LYS A 35 -12.21 3.53 -3.04
N LEU A 36 -11.88 2.46 -2.32
CA LEU A 36 -10.93 2.50 -1.19
C LEU A 36 -9.48 2.21 -1.62
N TYR A 37 -9.30 1.61 -2.80
CA TYR A 37 -8.01 1.20 -3.33
C TYR A 37 -8.02 1.21 -4.87
N ILE A 38 -6.91 0.80 -5.49
CA ILE A 38 -6.81 0.65 -6.94
C ILE A 38 -7.84 -0.37 -7.43
N SER A 39 -8.61 0.02 -8.45
CA SER A 39 -9.65 -0.76 -9.10
C SER A 39 -9.63 -0.50 -10.61
N LYS A 40 -10.45 -1.24 -11.37
CA LYS A 40 -10.56 -1.05 -12.83
C LYS A 40 -10.98 0.36 -13.26
N SER A 41 -11.73 1.07 -12.42
CA SER A 41 -12.17 2.44 -12.71
C SER A 41 -11.22 3.51 -12.15
N THR A 42 -10.13 3.10 -11.51
CA THR A 42 -9.18 4.03 -10.90
C THR A 42 -8.40 4.77 -11.98
N PRO A 43 -8.31 6.11 -11.91
CA PRO A 43 -7.49 6.88 -12.85
C PRO A 43 -6.00 6.58 -12.72
N ASN A 44 -5.24 6.68 -13.82
CA ASN A 44 -3.80 6.40 -13.83
C ASN A 44 -3.00 7.22 -12.81
N TYR A 45 -3.31 8.50 -12.64
CA TYR A 45 -2.61 9.36 -11.67
C TYR A 45 -2.74 8.86 -10.22
N VAL A 46 -3.82 8.16 -9.88
CA VAL A 46 -4.02 7.55 -8.56
C VAL A 46 -3.11 6.34 -8.41
N MET A 47 -3.01 5.49 -9.45
CA MET A 47 -2.12 4.33 -9.44
C MET A 47 -0.64 4.76 -9.30
N GLU A 48 -0.25 5.80 -10.04
CA GLU A 48 1.08 6.42 -9.94
C GLU A 48 1.34 6.95 -8.53
N ALA A 49 0.36 7.62 -7.92
CA ALA A 49 0.47 8.12 -6.55
C ALA A 49 0.68 7.00 -5.54
N TYR A 50 -0.05 5.88 -5.63
CA TYR A 50 0.18 4.69 -4.81
C TYR A 50 1.57 4.09 -5.01
N SER A 51 2.02 3.97 -6.26
CA SER A 51 3.35 3.44 -6.57
C SER A 51 4.46 4.31 -5.99
N GLN A 52 4.36 5.63 -6.16
CA GLN A 52 5.35 6.57 -5.65
C GLN A 52 5.38 6.59 -4.12
N GLN A 53 4.21 6.54 -3.47
CA GLN A 53 4.13 6.50 -2.01
C GLN A 53 4.77 5.22 -1.47
N PHE A 54 4.50 4.06 -2.08
CA PHE A 54 5.14 2.80 -1.73
C PHE A 54 6.67 2.89 -1.84
N GLN A 55 7.18 3.44 -2.93
CA GLN A 55 8.61 3.57 -3.14
C GLN A 55 9.26 4.48 -2.08
N ASN A 56 8.60 5.59 -1.71
CA ASN A 56 9.10 6.51 -0.70
C ASN A 56 9.12 5.86 0.68
N ASP A 57 8.01 5.24 1.09
CA ASP A 57 7.86 4.60 2.39
C ASP A 57 8.83 3.40 2.53
N PHE A 58 8.97 2.60 1.48
CA PHE A 58 9.87 1.46 1.47
C PHE A 58 11.34 1.87 1.48
N SER A 59 11.72 2.92 0.74
CA SER A 59 13.07 3.48 0.80
C SER A 59 13.41 3.98 2.20
N CYS A 60 12.50 4.75 2.81
CA CYS A 60 12.66 5.25 4.19
C CYS A 60 12.80 4.11 5.21
N PHE A 61 12.01 3.05 5.05
CA PHE A 61 12.14 1.84 5.87
C PHE A 61 13.53 1.21 5.73
N LEU A 62 14.00 0.98 4.50
CA LEU A 62 15.30 0.36 4.25
C LEU A 62 16.46 1.23 4.75
N GLU A 63 16.40 2.54 4.55
CA GLU A 63 17.37 3.50 5.09
C GLU A 63 17.44 3.42 6.61
N SER A 64 16.28 3.47 7.29
CA SER A 64 16.21 3.35 8.75
C SER A 64 16.80 2.01 9.24
N ARG A 65 16.45 0.90 8.58
CA ARG A 65 16.94 -0.43 8.98
C ARG A 65 18.40 -0.65 8.65
N SER A 66 18.95 -0.01 7.62
CA SER A 66 20.37 -0.12 7.28
C SER A 66 21.27 0.40 8.39
N LEU A 67 20.81 1.40 9.16
CA LEU A 67 21.54 1.98 10.29
C LEU A 67 21.52 1.07 11.53
N GLU A 68 20.48 0.25 11.67
CA GLU A 68 20.28 -0.65 12.81
C GLU A 68 20.87 -2.05 12.55
N LEU A 69 21.10 -2.40 11.28
CA LEU A 69 21.61 -3.70 10.90
C LEU A 69 23.11 -3.80 11.22
N ILE A 70 23.48 -4.82 11.99
CA ILE A 70 24.89 -5.13 12.27
C ILE A 70 25.61 -5.61 11.01
N ASP A 71 26.94 -5.47 11.00
CA ASP A 71 27.76 -6.05 9.92
C ASP A 71 27.54 -7.56 9.80
N GLY A 72 27.37 -8.03 8.56
CA GLY A 72 26.97 -9.41 8.24
C GLY A 72 25.53 -9.79 8.66
N GLY A 73 24.73 -8.85 9.16
CA GLY A 73 23.32 -9.03 9.45
C GLY A 73 22.49 -9.30 8.19
N ARG A 74 21.35 -9.98 8.36
CA ARG A 74 20.41 -10.23 7.26
C ARG A 74 19.00 -9.83 7.68
N MET A 75 18.22 -9.44 6.68
CA MET A 75 16.80 -9.11 6.84
C MET A 75 15.99 -10.02 5.93
N VAL A 76 14.87 -10.52 6.44
CA VAL A 76 13.89 -11.30 5.67
C VAL A 76 12.60 -10.48 5.66
N LEU A 77 12.11 -10.17 4.47
CA LEU A 77 10.91 -9.36 4.26
C LEU A 77 9.83 -10.22 3.60
N THR A 78 8.61 -10.14 4.13
CA THR A 78 7.42 -10.78 3.54
C THR A 78 6.31 -9.74 3.45
N PHE A 79 5.70 -9.60 2.27
CA PHE A 79 4.61 -8.68 2.02
C PHE A 79 3.65 -9.25 0.99
N MET A 80 2.41 -8.77 1.00
CA MET A 80 1.45 -9.08 -0.05
C MET A 80 1.87 -8.39 -1.34
N GLY A 81 2.25 -9.19 -2.34
CA GLY A 81 2.58 -8.72 -3.68
C GLY A 81 1.42 -8.93 -4.66
N ARG A 82 1.74 -8.84 -5.95
CA ARG A 82 0.86 -9.19 -7.06
C ARG A 82 1.64 -9.92 -8.15
N GLU A 83 1.01 -10.84 -8.85
CA GLU A 83 1.60 -11.51 -10.01
C GLU A 83 1.41 -10.70 -11.30
N SER A 84 0.28 -9.99 -11.40
CA SER A 84 -0.05 -9.18 -12.56
C SER A 84 0.73 -7.86 -12.59
N MET A 85 1.18 -7.48 -13.78
CA MET A 85 1.73 -6.14 -14.01
C MET A 85 0.66 -5.05 -13.92
N ASP A 86 -0.58 -5.36 -14.29
CA ASP A 86 -1.73 -4.47 -14.11
C ASP A 86 -2.11 -4.39 -12.62
N PRO A 87 -1.97 -3.21 -11.97
CA PRO A 87 -2.35 -3.00 -10.57
C PRO A 87 -3.86 -3.14 -10.30
N ALA A 88 -4.70 -2.99 -11.34
CA ALA A 88 -6.16 -3.12 -11.25
C ALA A 88 -6.65 -4.56 -11.51
N ALA A 89 -5.74 -5.51 -11.67
CA ALA A 89 -6.09 -6.92 -11.89
C ALA A 89 -6.86 -7.51 -10.68
N PRO A 90 -7.82 -8.42 -10.93
CA PRO A 90 -8.80 -8.85 -9.93
C PRO A 90 -8.26 -9.65 -8.75
N TYR A 91 -6.99 -10.07 -8.76
CA TYR A 91 -6.44 -10.99 -7.75
C TYR A 91 -5.65 -10.29 -6.63
N GLY A 92 -5.29 -9.01 -6.76
CA GLY A 92 -4.51 -8.28 -5.75
C GLY A 92 -5.33 -7.44 -4.76
N GLY A 93 -6.48 -6.91 -5.20
CA GLY A 93 -7.23 -5.89 -4.46
C GLY A 93 -8.70 -6.22 -4.17
N TYR A 94 -9.14 -7.46 -4.40
CA TYR A 94 -10.57 -7.81 -4.36
C TYR A 94 -11.23 -7.53 -2.99
N HIS A 95 -10.52 -7.72 -1.89
CA HIS A 95 -11.02 -7.43 -0.55
C HIS A 95 -11.34 -5.93 -0.35
N TRP A 96 -10.55 -5.03 -0.95
CA TRP A 96 -10.82 -3.59 -0.92
C TRP A 96 -12.01 -3.18 -1.77
N GLU A 97 -12.21 -3.85 -2.91
CA GLU A 97 -13.38 -3.61 -3.76
C GLU A 97 -14.67 -4.03 -3.05
N LEU A 98 -14.69 -5.20 -2.42
CA LEU A 98 -15.84 -5.66 -1.61
C LEU A 98 -16.13 -4.71 -0.45
N LEU A 99 -15.09 -4.27 0.26
CA LEU A 99 -15.25 -3.33 1.36
C LEU A 99 -15.80 -1.97 0.87
N ALA A 100 -15.29 -1.47 -0.25
CA ALA A 100 -15.80 -0.24 -0.86
C ALA A 100 -17.28 -0.37 -1.21
N GLN A 101 -17.70 -1.50 -1.80
CA GLN A 101 -19.10 -1.77 -2.13
C GLN A 101 -19.99 -1.81 -0.88
N ALA A 102 -19.53 -2.47 0.19
CA ALA A 102 -20.27 -2.51 1.46
C ALA A 102 -20.46 -1.10 2.05
N LEU A 103 -19.40 -0.28 2.08
CA LEU A 103 -19.50 1.12 2.56
C LEU A 103 -20.45 1.95 1.69
N MET A 104 -20.35 1.84 0.36
CA MET A 104 -21.23 2.58 -0.56
C MET A 104 -22.69 2.17 -0.42
N THR A 105 -22.94 0.89 -0.12
CA THR A 105 -24.30 0.39 0.17
C THR A 105 -24.84 1.03 1.44
N MET A 106 -24.07 1.04 2.53
CA MET A 106 -24.50 1.65 3.80
C MET A 106 -24.74 3.16 3.71
N VAL A 107 -24.02 3.88 2.84
CA VAL A 107 -24.25 5.32 2.61
C VAL A 107 -25.54 5.59 1.82
N SER A 108 -26.05 4.58 1.10
CA SER A 108 -27.24 4.69 0.26
C SER A 108 -28.54 4.28 0.99
N GLU A 109 -28.44 3.86 2.25
CA GLU A 109 -29.57 3.59 3.17
C GLU A 109 -29.98 4.87 3.92
#